data_AF-A0A973RWT0-F1
#
_entry.id   AF-A0A973RWT0-F1
#
_cell.length_a   1.000
_cell.length_b   1.000
_cell.length_c   1.000
_cell.angle_alpha   90.00
_cell.angle_beta   90.00
_cell.angle_gamma   90.00
#
_symmetry.space_group_name_H-M   'P 1'
#
loop_
_entity.id
_entity.type
_entity.pdbx_description
1 polymer ?
#
loop_
_entity_poly.entity_id
_entity_poly.type
_entity_poly.pdbx_seq_one_letter_code
_entity_poly.pdbx_strand_id
1 'polypeptide(L)'
;MKYELYYWPEIQGRGEYVRLALEEAGAAYLDVARGPRGSAAMMKMMDAHKGTPPFAPPFLKAGKLVIGQTANILLYFGARNGLAPKT
;
A
#
# COMPACT_ATOMS: atom_id res chain seq x y z
N MET A 1 10.85 -2.29 9.67
CA MET A 1 9.43 -1.93 9.44
C MET A 1 9.14 -2.25 7.98
N LYS A 2 8.38 -3.31 7.66
CA LYS A 2 8.17 -3.75 6.28
C LYS A 2 6.79 -3.28 5.84
N TYR A 3 6.72 -2.46 4.81
CA TYR A 3 5.45 -2.07 4.23
C TYR A 3 4.82 -3.27 3.52
N GLU A 4 3.50 -3.41 3.55
CA GLU A 4 2.78 -4.40 2.75
C GLU A 4 1.84 -3.65 1.80
N LEU A 5 2.13 -3.69 0.50
CA LEU A 5 1.27 -3.13 -0.53
C LEU A 5 0.28 -4.19 -0.99
N TYR A 6 -1.00 -3.82 -1.00
CA TYR A 6 -2.08 -4.64 -1.52
C TYR A 6 -2.68 -3.95 -2.75
N TYR A 7 -2.41 -4.50 -3.93
CA TYR A 7 -2.98 -4.05 -5.20
C TYR A 7 -3.10 -5.21 -6.19
N TRP A 8 -3.93 -5.07 -7.22
CA TRP A 8 -4.08 -6.08 -8.27
C TRP A 8 -2.72 -6.48 -8.86
N PRO A 9 -2.39 -7.78 -8.92
CA PRO A 9 -1.09 -8.23 -9.42
C PRO A 9 -0.98 -8.14 -10.95
N GLU A 10 -2.10 -8.23 -11.67
CA GLU A 10 -2.14 -8.33 -13.14
C GLU A 10 -1.98 -6.98 -13.86
N ILE A 11 -2.14 -5.86 -13.15
CA ILE A 11 -2.08 -4.51 -13.73
C ILE A 11 -1.22 -3.57 -12.87
N GLN A 12 -0.62 -2.58 -13.51
CA GLN A 12 0.06 -1.47 -12.83
C GLN A 12 -0.95 -0.60 -12.08
N GLY A 13 -1.88 -0.01 -12.83
CA GLY A 13 -3.01 0.79 -12.37
C GLY A 13 -2.66 1.80 -11.26
N ARG A 14 -3.61 2.01 -10.33
CA ARG A 14 -3.47 2.98 -9.23
C ARG A 14 -2.38 2.60 -8.22
N GLY A 15 -1.99 1.33 -8.16
CA GLY A 15 -0.95 0.83 -7.26
C GLY A 15 0.45 1.23 -7.70
N GLU A 16 0.65 1.52 -8.99
CA GLU A 16 1.98 1.80 -9.53
C GLU A 16 2.58 3.09 -8.98
N TYR A 17 1.78 4.12 -8.76
CA TYR A 17 2.24 5.34 -8.10
C TYR A 17 2.84 5.06 -6.71
N VAL A 18 2.26 4.10 -5.98
CA VAL A 18 2.77 3.69 -4.66
C VAL A 18 4.01 2.83 -4.80
N ARG A 19 4.06 1.90 -5.77
CA ARG A 19 5.26 1.09 -6.04
C ARG A 19 6.46 1.97 -6.37
N LEU A 20 6.32 2.88 -7.32
CA LEU A 20 7.42 3.77 -7.72
C LEU A 20 7.96 4.59 -6.54
N ALA A 21 7.09 5.09 -5.67
CA ALA A 21 7.53 5.79 -4.46
C ALA A 21 8.26 4.86 -3.47
N LEU A 22 7.78 3.63 -3.29
CA LEU A 22 8.45 2.63 -2.45
C LEU A 22 9.84 2.25 -2.99
N GLU A 23 9.95 2.06 -4.31
CA GLU A 23 11.21 1.75 -4.99
C GLU A 23 12.20 2.93 -4.91
N GLU A 24 11.77 4.16 -5.20
CA GLU A 24 12.61 5.37 -5.14
C GLU A 24 13.18 5.59 -3.73
N ALA A 25 12.38 5.34 -2.69
CA ALA A 25 12.83 5.43 -1.31
C ALA A 25 13.76 4.28 -0.87
N GLY A 26 13.98 3.27 -1.72
CA GLY A 26 14.66 2.02 -1.34
C GLY A 26 13.97 1.30 -0.18
N ALA A 27 12.66 1.49 -0.03
CA ALA A 27 11.92 1.02 1.14
C ALA A 27 11.69 -0.50 1.05
N ALA A 28 12.02 -1.24 2.10
CA ALA A 28 11.69 -2.67 2.16
C ALA A 28 10.17 -2.88 2.26
N TYR A 29 9.57 -3.50 1.24
CA TYR A 29 8.14 -3.83 1.22
C TYR A 29 7.84 -5.24 0.69
N LEU A 30 6.59 -5.67 0.86
CA LEU A 30 6.00 -6.84 0.21
C LEU A 30 4.89 -6.36 -0.73
N ASP A 31 4.95 -6.71 -2.00
CA ASP A 31 3.79 -6.67 -2.89
C ASP A 31 2.97 -7.94 -2.66
N VAL A 32 1.96 -7.83 -1.79
CA VAL A 32 1.31 -9.00 -1.19
C VAL A 32 0.56 -9.83 -2.22
N ALA A 33 -0.14 -9.18 -3.14
CA ALA A 33 -0.96 -9.88 -4.12
C ALA A 33 -0.12 -10.51 -5.25
N ARG A 34 1.12 -10.02 -5.47
CA ARG A 34 2.09 -10.66 -6.37
C ARG A 34 2.86 -11.80 -5.70
N GLY A 35 2.80 -11.92 -4.37
CA GLY A 35 3.45 -12.99 -3.61
C GLY A 35 2.58 -14.25 -3.45
N PRO A 36 3.08 -15.25 -2.71
CA PRO A 36 2.39 -16.53 -2.51
C PRO A 36 1.00 -16.45 -1.89
N ARG A 37 0.69 -15.35 -1.19
CA ARG A 37 -0.63 -15.10 -0.59
C ARG A 37 -1.69 -14.66 -1.61
N GLY A 38 -1.26 -14.11 -2.75
CA GLY A 38 -2.12 -13.71 -3.85
C GLY A 38 -3.19 -12.66 -3.49
N SER A 39 -4.08 -12.42 -4.45
CA SER A 39 -5.23 -11.51 -4.31
C SER A 39 -6.19 -11.92 -3.19
N ALA A 40 -6.23 -13.21 -2.79
CA ALA A 40 -7.07 -13.68 -1.70
C ALA A 40 -6.77 -12.98 -0.36
N ALA A 41 -5.49 -12.71 -0.06
CA ALA A 41 -5.12 -11.97 1.15
C ALA A 41 -5.55 -10.50 1.11
N MET A 42 -5.58 -9.90 -0.08
CA MET A 42 -6.12 -8.56 -0.28
C MET A 42 -7.63 -8.52 -0.08
N MET A 43 -8.36 -9.45 -0.72
CA MET A 43 -9.82 -9.55 -0.57
C MET A 43 -10.21 -9.74 0.90
N LYS A 44 -9.53 -10.62 1.63
CA LYS A 44 -9.77 -10.85 3.07
C LYS A 44 -9.65 -9.57 3.92
N MET A 45 -8.75 -8.65 3.57
CA MET A 45 -8.59 -7.39 4.30
C MET A 45 -9.72 -6.40 3.99
N MET A 46 -10.24 -6.42 2.76
CA MET A 46 -11.37 -5.58 2.33
C MET A 46 -12.69 -6.09 2.90
N ASP A 47 -12.87 -7.40 3.01
CA ASP A 47 -14.07 -8.05 3.54
C ASP A 47 -14.15 -8.01 5.08
N ALA A 48 -13.24 -7.33 5.77
CA ALA A 48 -13.27 -7.24 7.22
C ALA A 48 -14.45 -6.39 7.71
N HIS A 49 -15.26 -6.93 8.62
CA HIS A 49 -16.49 -6.27 9.11
C HIS A 49 -16.28 -5.44 10.39
N LYS A 50 -15.02 -5.22 10.80
CA LYS A 50 -14.65 -4.48 12.00
C LYS A 50 -13.49 -3.54 11.72
N GLY A 51 -13.46 -2.40 12.42
CA GLY A 51 -12.44 -1.37 12.25
C GLY A 51 -12.71 -0.51 11.01
N THR A 52 -11.64 -0.15 10.29
CA THR A 52 -11.69 0.70 9.09
C THR A 52 -11.11 -0.06 7.90
N PRO A 53 -11.80 -1.07 7.35
CA PRO A 53 -11.32 -1.83 6.20
C PRO A 53 -11.12 -0.93 4.98
N PRO A 54 -10.15 -1.23 4.11
CA PRO A 54 -10.02 -0.54 2.83
C PRO A 54 -11.26 -0.78 1.96
N PHE A 55 -11.85 0.29 1.44
CA PHE A 55 -12.95 0.18 0.48
C PHE A 55 -12.50 -0.49 -0.84
N ALA A 56 -11.30 -0.17 -1.32
CA ALA A 56 -10.73 -0.70 -2.55
C ALA A 56 -9.19 -0.61 -2.54
N PRO A 57 -8.49 -1.42 -3.35
CA PRO A 57 -7.05 -1.27 -3.54
C PRO A 57 -6.72 -0.07 -4.46
N PRO A 58 -5.56 0.59 -4.30
CA PRO A 58 -4.47 0.19 -3.41
C PRO A 58 -4.71 0.60 -1.95
N PHE A 59 -4.18 -0.23 -1.06
CA PHE A 59 -3.96 0.15 0.34
C PHE A 59 -2.59 -0.34 0.81
N LEU A 60 -1.98 0.46 1.68
CA LEU A 60 -0.68 0.20 2.27
C LEU A 60 -0.86 -0.14 3.74
N LYS A 61 -0.35 -1.28 4.18
CA LYS A 61 -0.21 -1.58 5.60
C LYS A 61 1.18 -1.15 6.07
N ALA A 62 1.20 -0.16 6.95
CA ALA A 62 2.39 0.41 7.57
C ALA A 62 2.39 0.06 9.08
N GLY A 63 2.97 -1.08 9.42
CA GLY A 63 2.89 -1.62 10.78
C GLY A 63 1.45 -1.96 11.18
N LYS A 64 0.89 -1.21 12.13
CA LYS A 64 -0.50 -1.37 12.60
C LYS A 64 -1.51 -0.55 11.79
N LEU A 65 -1.05 0.40 10.98
CA LEU A 65 -1.91 1.27 10.17
C LEU A 65 -2.23 0.61 8.84
N VAL A 66 -3.50 0.70 8.42
CA VAL A 66 -3.95 0.35 7.08
C VAL A 66 -4.44 1.63 6.42
N ILE A 67 -3.79 2.02 5.32
CA ILE A 67 -3.98 3.33 4.68
C ILE A 67 -4.47 3.07 3.26
N GLY A 68 -5.74 3.38 2.99
CA GLY A 68 -6.31 3.33 1.65
C GLY A 68 -6.13 4.64 0.88
N GLN A 69 -6.46 4.60 -0.41
CA GLN A 69 -6.39 5.71 -1.39
C GLN A 69 -4.96 6.11 -1.77
N THR A 70 -4.64 6.07 -3.06
CA THR A 70 -3.30 6.36 -3.59
C THR A 70 -2.73 7.68 -3.08
N ALA A 71 -3.48 8.77 -3.15
CA ALA A 71 -3.02 10.08 -2.70
C ALA A 71 -2.72 10.13 -1.19
N ASN A 72 -3.56 9.50 -0.37
CA ASN A 72 -3.38 9.44 1.08
C ASN A 72 -2.18 8.57 1.48
N ILE A 73 -1.96 7.47 0.75
CA ILE A 73 -0.76 6.63 0.91
C ILE A 73 0.50 7.45 0.60
N LEU A 74 0.53 8.16 -0.52
CA LEU A 74 1.68 8.97 -0.92
C LEU A 74 1.92 10.16 0.01
N LEU A 75 0.85 10.79 0.51
CA LEU A 75 0.95 11.83 1.53
C LEU A 75 1.60 11.29 2.81
N TYR A 76 1.14 10.13 3.29
CA TYR A 76 1.71 9.49 4.48
C TYR A 76 3.17 9.06 4.26
N PHE A 77 3.44 8.39 3.15
CA PHE A 77 4.73 7.77 2.86
C PHE A 77 5.78 8.80 2.48
N GLY A 78 5.45 9.74 1.59
CA GLY A 78 6.39 10.72 1.06
C GLY A 78 6.94 11.64 2.14
N ALA A 79 6.07 12.13 3.04
CA ALA A 79 6.47 12.94 4.18
C ALA A 79 7.47 12.24 5.13
N ARG A 80 7.48 10.90 5.15
CA ARG A 80 8.35 10.08 6.02
C ARG A 80 9.65 9.63 5.38
N ASN A 81 9.74 9.68 4.05
CA ASN A 81 10.86 9.12 3.29
C ASN A 81 11.56 10.17 2.41
N GLY A 82 11.35 11.46 2.68
CA GLY A 82 12.01 12.55 1.95
C GLY A 82 11.51 12.72 0.50
N LEU A 83 10.34 12.19 0.17
CA LEU A 83 9.74 12.32 -1.17
C LEU A 83 8.65 13.41 -1.25
N ALA A 84 8.59 14.28 -0.24
CA ALA A 84 7.71 15.45 -0.22
C ALA A 84 8.50 16.68 0.26
N PRO A 85 8.13 17.89 -0.18
CA PRO A 85 8.74 19.13 0.33
C PRO A 85 8.63 19.24 1.85
N LYS A 86 9.65 19.84 2.47
CA LYS A 86 9.57 20.22 3.88
C LYS A 86 8.70 21.47 3.98
N THR A 87 7.77 21.46 4.94
CA THR A 87 7.08 22.66 5.42
C THR A 87 8.03 23.53 6.23
#